data_AF-A0A7X0EAP4-F1
#
_entry.id   AF-A0A7X0EAP4-F1
#
_cell.length_a   1.000
_cell.length_b   1.000
_cell.length_c   1.000
_cell.angle_alpha   90.00
_cell.angle_beta   90.00
_cell.angle_gamma   90.00
#
_symmetry.space_group_name_H-M   'P 1'
#
loop_
_entity.id
_entity.type
_entity.pdbx_description
1 polymer ?
#
loop_
_entity_poly.entity_id
_entity_poly.type
_entity_poly.pdbx_seq_one_letter_code
_entity_poly.pdbx_strand_id
1 'polypeptide(L)'
;MATNPFLDFDMTKFFDPSKFAEFTKIDFSKTLADYKVPGIDVDAFVSAQRKNIEAVTAANQLAVEGIQAVLRRQAEILRQSLEETSSVVSDFLSVGSPEDKVAKQAELVKTAFEKALANIKELAELVAKSNSEAADVLSNRVKESIEEVKAAIAKAQLKH
;
A
#
# COMPACT_ATOMS: atom_id res chain seq x y z
N MET A 1 -14.84 -11.96 -23.95
CA MET A 1 -13.65 -12.11 -23.08
C MET A 1 -14.07 -11.66 -21.69
N ALA A 2 -13.97 -12.52 -20.68
CA ALA A 2 -14.33 -12.15 -19.32
C ALA A 2 -13.27 -11.16 -18.79
N THR A 3 -13.68 -9.94 -18.48
CA THR A 3 -12.88 -8.99 -17.72
C THR A 3 -12.54 -9.62 -16.38
N ASN A 4 -11.26 -9.73 -16.08
CA ASN A 4 -10.80 -10.39 -14.86
C ASN A 4 -10.32 -9.29 -13.91
N PRO A 5 -11.16 -8.83 -12.98
CA PRO A 5 -10.94 -7.60 -12.22
C PRO A 5 -9.67 -7.62 -11.34
N PHE A 6 -9.07 -8.78 -11.15
CA PHE A 6 -7.80 -8.95 -10.44
C PHE A 6 -6.56 -8.73 -11.32
N LEU A 7 -6.66 -8.91 -12.65
CA LEU A 7 -5.55 -8.76 -13.60
C LEU A 7 -5.64 -7.44 -14.38
N ASP A 8 -6.83 -6.86 -14.49
CA ASP A 8 -7.07 -5.58 -15.16
C ASP A 8 -6.82 -4.36 -14.24
N PHE A 9 -6.17 -4.56 -13.09
CA PHE A 9 -5.82 -3.46 -12.17
C PHE A 9 -4.65 -2.65 -12.74
N ASP A 10 -5.00 -1.54 -13.39
CA ASP A 10 -4.04 -0.62 -13.99
C ASP A 10 -3.43 0.31 -12.93
N MET A 11 -2.34 -0.14 -12.32
CA MET A 11 -1.52 0.61 -11.37
C MET A 11 -1.08 1.99 -11.88
N THR A 12 -0.92 2.15 -13.21
CA THR A 12 -0.41 3.40 -13.80
C THR A 12 -1.43 4.54 -13.74
N LYS A 13 -2.72 4.22 -13.62
CA LYS A 13 -3.78 5.23 -13.41
C LYS A 13 -3.83 5.78 -11.99
N PHE A 14 -3.39 4.97 -11.02
CA PHE A 14 -3.31 5.38 -9.62
C PHE A 14 -2.00 6.09 -9.31
N PHE A 15 -0.93 5.80 -10.07
CA PHE A 15 0.38 6.42 -9.97
C PHE A 15 0.81 6.97 -11.33
N ASP A 16 0.36 8.18 -11.66
CA ASP A 16 0.94 8.97 -12.77
C ASP A 16 2.03 9.90 -12.19
N PRO A 17 3.32 9.59 -12.38
CA PRO A 17 4.42 10.39 -11.84
C PRO A 17 4.43 11.80 -12.43
N SER A 18 3.90 11.98 -13.64
CA SER A 18 3.88 13.27 -14.34
C SER A 18 2.90 14.22 -13.66
N LYS A 19 1.70 13.74 -13.34
CA LYS A 19 0.68 14.52 -12.61
C LYS A 19 1.12 14.83 -11.19
N PHE A 20 1.75 13.87 -10.52
CA PHE A 20 2.32 14.11 -9.20
C PHE A 20 3.43 15.18 -9.27
N ALA A 21 4.34 15.08 -10.24
CA ALA A 21 5.40 16.07 -10.44
C ALA A 21 4.82 17.46 -10.77
N GLU A 22 3.79 17.55 -11.60
CA GLU A 22 3.11 18.81 -11.91
C GLU A 22 2.47 19.45 -10.66
N PHE A 23 1.81 18.65 -9.83
CA PHE A 23 1.25 19.10 -8.55
C PHE A 23 2.32 19.61 -7.58
N THR A 24 3.46 18.93 -7.46
CA THR A 24 4.56 19.38 -6.56
C THR A 24 5.27 20.64 -7.04
N LYS A 25 5.14 21.01 -8.32
CA LYS A 25 5.74 22.21 -8.91
C LYS A 25 4.90 23.47 -8.72
N ILE A 26 3.70 23.36 -8.15
CA ILE A 26 2.84 24.51 -7.88
C ILE A 26 3.53 25.41 -6.85
N ASP A 27 3.84 26.65 -7.25
CA ASP A 27 4.36 27.66 -6.35
C ASP A 27 3.20 28.32 -5.59
N PHE A 28 2.86 27.74 -4.44
CA PHE A 28 1.81 28.25 -3.55
C PHE A 28 2.11 29.65 -3.02
N SER A 29 3.38 30.06 -2.95
CA SER A 29 3.74 31.40 -2.46
C SER A 29 3.35 32.47 -3.48
N LYS A 30 3.65 32.22 -4.76
CA LYS A 30 3.26 33.10 -5.88
C LYS A 30 1.75 33.15 -6.05
N THR A 31 1.10 31.98 -5.97
CA THR A 31 -0.35 31.87 -6.14
C THR A 31 -1.11 32.66 -5.07
N LEU A 32 -0.63 32.71 -3.83
CA LEU A 32 -1.23 33.51 -2.76
C LEU A 32 -0.85 34.98 -2.79
N ALA A 33 0.39 35.29 -3.18
CA ALA A 33 0.86 36.67 -3.32
C ALA A 33 0.03 37.45 -4.36
N ASP A 34 -0.35 36.78 -5.46
CA ASP A 34 -1.18 37.35 -6.52
C ASP A 34 -2.61 37.70 -6.03
N TYR A 35 -3.11 37.02 -4.98
CA TYR A 35 -4.45 37.24 -4.42
C TYR A 35 -4.50 38.20 -3.22
N LYS A 36 -3.35 38.74 -2.76
CA LYS A 36 -3.21 39.71 -1.65
C LYS A 36 -4.30 39.57 -0.58
N VAL A 37 -4.40 38.43 0.08
CA VAL A 37 -5.41 38.21 1.13
C VAL A 37 -4.92 38.82 2.46
N PRO A 38 -5.50 39.92 2.95
CA PRO A 38 -5.08 40.55 4.19
C PRO A 38 -5.37 39.61 5.37
N GLY A 39 -4.43 39.50 6.32
CA GLY A 39 -4.61 38.70 7.53
C GLY A 39 -4.17 37.23 7.45
N ILE A 40 -3.70 36.75 6.29
CA ILE A 40 -3.14 35.39 6.14
C ILE A 40 -1.61 35.40 6.30
N ASP A 41 -1.10 34.46 7.11
CA ASP A 41 0.33 34.17 7.23
C ASP A 41 0.77 33.26 6.08
N VAL A 42 1.36 33.87 5.03
CA VAL A 42 1.75 33.18 3.79
C VAL A 42 2.80 32.09 4.07
N ASP A 43 3.75 32.35 4.97
CA ASP A 43 4.80 31.38 5.31
C ASP A 43 4.22 30.16 6.01
N ALA A 44 3.28 30.38 6.95
CA ALA A 44 2.57 29.29 7.62
C ALA A 44 1.73 28.46 6.62
N PHE A 45 1.07 29.10 5.66
CA PHE A 45 0.31 28.40 4.63
C PHE A 45 1.21 27.55 3.73
N VAL A 46 2.30 28.14 3.21
CA VAL A 46 3.24 27.43 2.32
C VAL A 46 3.87 26.24 3.05
N SER A 47 4.20 26.41 4.33
CA SER A 47 4.67 25.31 5.18
C SER A 47 3.61 24.20 5.32
N ALA A 48 2.34 24.55 5.58
CA ALA A 48 1.25 23.58 5.68
C ALA A 48 1.02 22.81 4.37
N GLN A 49 1.14 23.47 3.20
CA GLN A 49 1.05 22.80 1.90
C GLN A 49 2.23 21.87 1.63
N ARG A 50 3.45 22.26 2.01
CA ARG A 50 4.62 21.39 1.91
C ARG A 50 4.42 20.11 2.73
N LYS A 51 3.97 20.22 3.98
CA LYS A 51 3.67 19.06 4.84
C LYS A 51 2.55 18.17 4.26
N ASN A 52 1.55 18.76 3.60
CA ASN A 52 0.51 17.99 2.92
C ASN A 52 1.11 17.12 1.79
N ILE A 53 1.97 17.71 0.97
CA ILE A 53 2.66 17.00 -0.12
C ILE A 53 3.52 15.88 0.46
N GLU A 54 4.29 16.14 1.51
CA GLU A 54 5.13 15.15 2.18
C GLU A 54 4.30 13.96 2.71
N ALA A 55 3.17 14.23 3.39
CA ALA A 55 2.30 13.19 3.90
C ALA A 55 1.68 12.31 2.79
N VAL A 56 1.21 12.92 1.70
CA VAL A 56 0.68 12.19 0.54
C VAL A 56 1.78 11.37 -0.13
N THR A 57 3.00 11.93 -0.24
CA THR A 57 4.16 11.22 -0.79
C THR A 57 4.51 9.99 0.05
N ALA A 58 4.57 10.15 1.36
CA ALA A 58 4.86 9.06 2.29
C ALA A 58 3.79 7.96 2.26
N ALA A 59 2.50 8.34 2.26
CA ALA A 59 1.39 7.39 2.13
C ALA A 59 1.45 6.62 0.80
N ASN A 60 1.77 7.31 -0.29
CA ASN A 60 1.97 6.69 -1.60
C ASN A 60 3.17 5.73 -1.61
N GLN A 61 4.27 6.08 -0.97
CA GLN A 61 5.43 5.20 -0.86
C GLN A 61 5.08 3.91 -0.11
N LEU A 62 4.36 4.01 1.02
CA LEU A 62 3.89 2.85 1.78
C LEU A 62 2.98 1.93 0.95
N ALA A 63 2.12 2.51 0.11
CA ALA A 63 1.27 1.74 -0.81
C ALA A 63 2.09 0.96 -1.85
N VAL A 64 3.11 1.60 -2.43
CA VAL A 64 4.03 0.94 -3.39
C VAL A 64 4.83 -0.17 -2.71
N GLU A 65 5.34 0.07 -1.50
CA GLU A 65 6.05 -0.93 -0.71
C GLU A 65 5.16 -2.13 -0.38
N GLY A 66 3.87 -1.91 -0.07
CA GLY A 66 2.89 -2.97 0.12
C GLY A 66 2.70 -3.84 -1.12
N ILE A 67 2.58 -3.23 -2.30
CA ILE A 67 2.49 -3.96 -3.58
C ILE A 67 3.76 -4.77 -3.84
N GLN A 68 4.94 -4.17 -3.61
CA GLN A 68 6.21 -4.89 -3.76
C GLN A 68 6.30 -6.08 -2.80
N ALA A 69 5.84 -5.94 -1.56
CA ALA A 69 5.81 -7.03 -0.58
C ALA A 69 4.90 -8.16 -1.05
N VAL A 70 3.70 -7.84 -1.55
CA VAL A 70 2.76 -8.83 -2.13
C VAL A 70 3.38 -9.55 -3.33
N LEU A 71 4.01 -8.82 -4.26
CA LEU A 71 4.65 -9.42 -5.43
C LEU A 71 5.83 -10.34 -5.06
N ARG A 72 6.68 -9.90 -4.12
CA ARG A 72 7.77 -10.74 -3.59
C ARG A 72 7.22 -12.02 -2.97
N ARG A 73 6.13 -11.92 -2.20
CA ARG A 73 5.51 -13.08 -1.56
C ARG A 73 4.89 -14.03 -2.59
N GLN A 74 4.23 -13.52 -3.62
CA GLN A 74 3.74 -14.35 -4.73
C GLN A 74 4.87 -15.09 -5.44
N ALA A 75 6.02 -14.44 -5.69
CA ALA A 75 7.18 -15.10 -6.29
C ALA A 75 7.76 -16.21 -5.40
N GLU A 76 7.78 -16.00 -4.08
CA GLU A 76 8.22 -17.01 -3.11
C GLU A 76 7.26 -18.21 -3.08
N ILE A 77 5.95 -17.98 -3.05
CA ILE A 77 4.94 -19.04 -3.11
C ILE A 77 5.09 -19.88 -4.38
N LEU A 78 5.37 -19.25 -5.53
CA LEU A 78 5.62 -19.95 -6.79
C LEU A 78 6.88 -20.82 -6.70
N ARG A 79 7.97 -20.29 -6.15
CA ARG A 79 9.21 -21.04 -5.95
C ARG A 79 8.99 -22.25 -5.04
N GLN A 80 8.32 -22.06 -3.90
CA GLN A 80 7.97 -23.14 -2.96
C GLN A 80 7.11 -24.21 -3.65
N SER A 81 6.13 -23.81 -4.46
CA SER A 81 5.26 -24.74 -5.19
C SER A 81 6.04 -25.61 -6.20
N LEU A 82 7.05 -25.04 -6.88
CA LEU A 82 7.91 -25.78 -7.82
C LEU A 82 8.82 -26.78 -7.10
N GLU A 83 9.43 -26.37 -5.98
CA GLU A 83 10.26 -27.26 -5.14
C GLU A 83 9.44 -28.43 -4.58
N GLU A 84 8.22 -28.14 -4.09
CA GLU A 84 7.31 -29.15 -3.57
C GLU A 84 6.84 -30.13 -4.64
N THR A 85 6.54 -29.66 -5.86
CA THR A 85 6.14 -30.54 -6.96
C THR A 85 7.24 -31.55 -7.30
N SER A 86 8.50 -31.12 -7.30
CA SER A 86 9.64 -32.03 -7.50
C SER A 86 9.76 -33.08 -6.39
N SER A 87 9.53 -32.68 -5.13
CA SER A 87 9.57 -33.59 -3.97
C SER A 87 8.40 -34.58 -3.96
N VAL A 88 7.19 -34.13 -4.29
CA VAL A 88 6.00 -34.99 -4.34
C VAL A 88 6.15 -36.04 -5.45
N VAL A 89 6.72 -35.67 -6.59
CA VAL A 89 7.01 -36.63 -7.68
C VAL A 89 8.06 -37.66 -7.26
N SER A 90 9.13 -37.28 -6.55
CA SER A 90 10.12 -38.25 -6.05
C SER A 90 9.52 -39.19 -5.00
N ASP A 91 8.71 -38.66 -4.10
CA ASP A 91 8.08 -39.42 -3.03
C ASP A 91 7.02 -40.38 -3.58
N PHE A 92 6.26 -39.97 -4.60
CA PHE A 92 5.24 -40.84 -5.21
C PHE A 92 5.84 -42.05 -5.94
N LEU A 93 7.06 -41.92 -6.48
CA LEU A 93 7.79 -43.01 -7.14
C LEU A 93 8.35 -44.05 -6.16
N SER A 94 8.42 -43.74 -4.86
CA SER A 94 8.99 -44.61 -3.83
C SER A 94 7.96 -45.41 -3.01
N VAL A 95 6.65 -45.20 -3.23
CA VAL A 95 5.56 -45.88 -2.48
C VAL A 95 5.07 -47.16 -3.17
N GLY A 96 5.12 -48.28 -2.45
CA GLY A 96 4.92 -49.63 -2.99
C GLY A 96 3.48 -50.20 -2.98
N SER A 97 2.63 -49.89 -1.99
CA SER A 97 1.28 -50.51 -1.86
C SER A 97 0.14 -49.55 -2.29
N PRO A 98 -1.01 -50.07 -2.78
CA PRO A 98 -2.18 -49.25 -3.13
C PRO A 98 -2.82 -48.51 -1.94
N GLU A 99 -2.89 -49.11 -0.76
CA GLU A 99 -3.41 -48.45 0.45
C GLU A 99 -2.54 -47.26 0.89
N ASP A 100 -1.21 -47.41 0.82
CA ASP A 100 -0.27 -46.33 1.15
C ASP A 100 -0.42 -45.14 0.20
N LYS A 101 -0.73 -45.40 -1.09
CA LYS A 101 -0.97 -44.35 -2.09
C LYS A 101 -2.22 -43.52 -1.80
N VAL A 102 -3.29 -44.14 -1.30
CA VAL A 102 -4.55 -43.45 -0.94
C VAL A 102 -4.37 -42.59 0.31
N ALA A 103 -3.73 -43.12 1.34
CA ALA A 103 -3.41 -42.35 2.55
C ALA A 103 -2.51 -41.14 2.22
N LYS A 104 -1.53 -41.33 1.34
CA LYS A 104 -0.64 -40.25 0.90
C LYS A 104 -1.36 -39.18 0.08
N GLN A 105 -2.30 -39.55 -0.79
CA GLN A 105 -3.14 -38.57 -1.49
C GLN A 105 -3.95 -37.70 -0.53
N ALA A 106 -4.56 -38.28 0.50
CA ALA A 106 -5.31 -37.53 1.50
C ALA A 106 -4.41 -36.56 2.29
N GLU A 107 -3.20 -37.00 2.67
CA GLU A 107 -2.21 -36.18 3.35
C GLU A 107 -1.70 -35.02 2.47
N LEU A 108 -1.46 -35.28 1.18
CA LEU A 108 -1.06 -34.25 0.21
C LEU A 108 -2.15 -33.18 0.02
N VAL A 109 -3.41 -33.59 -0.12
CA VAL A 109 -4.54 -32.66 -0.27
C VAL A 109 -4.71 -31.80 0.99
N LYS A 110 -4.62 -32.41 2.19
CA LYS A 110 -4.69 -31.69 3.47
C LYS A 110 -3.57 -30.65 3.57
N THR A 111 -2.33 -31.06 3.30
CA THR A 111 -1.15 -30.18 3.36
C THR A 111 -1.26 -29.02 2.37
N ALA A 112 -1.72 -29.29 1.15
CA ALA A 112 -1.93 -28.25 0.13
C ALA A 112 -3.00 -27.24 0.56
N PHE A 113 -4.09 -27.69 1.16
CA PHE A 113 -5.16 -26.82 1.66
C PHE A 113 -4.70 -25.92 2.83
N GLU A 114 -3.98 -26.49 3.81
CA GLU A 114 -3.43 -25.74 4.93
C GLU A 114 -2.45 -24.65 4.46
N LYS A 115 -1.58 -24.97 3.49
CA LYS A 115 -0.67 -24.00 2.87
C LYS A 115 -1.38 -22.91 2.09
N ALA A 116 -2.38 -23.26 1.29
CA ALA A 116 -3.17 -22.27 0.56
C ALA A 116 -3.84 -21.28 1.52
N LEU A 117 -4.40 -21.77 2.63
CA LEU A 117 -5.01 -20.92 3.65
C LEU A 117 -3.98 -20.01 4.33
N ALA A 118 -2.80 -20.54 4.67
CA ALA A 118 -1.72 -19.75 5.25
C ALA A 118 -1.26 -18.63 4.30
N ASN A 119 -1.04 -18.94 3.02
CA ASN A 119 -0.65 -17.97 2.01
C ASN A 119 -1.71 -16.87 1.81
N ILE A 120 -3.01 -17.23 1.79
CA ILE A 120 -4.10 -16.24 1.69
C ILE A 120 -4.11 -15.30 2.90
N LYS A 121 -3.94 -15.83 4.11
CA LYS A 121 -3.89 -15.01 5.35
C LYS A 121 -2.73 -14.03 5.31
N GLU A 122 -1.54 -14.49 4.97
CA GLU A 122 -0.34 -13.65 4.92
C GLU A 122 -0.45 -12.54 3.87
N LEU A 123 -0.99 -12.86 2.69
CA LEU A 123 -1.26 -11.86 1.66
C LEU A 123 -2.29 -10.81 2.13
N ALA A 124 -3.34 -11.25 2.83
CA ALA A 124 -4.34 -10.34 3.39
C ALA A 124 -3.74 -9.43 4.47
N GLU A 125 -2.87 -9.96 5.33
CA GLU A 125 -2.14 -9.19 6.35
C GLU A 125 -1.21 -8.14 5.73
N LEU A 126 -0.46 -8.49 4.68
CA LEU A 126 0.41 -7.54 3.97
C LEU A 126 -0.39 -6.36 3.38
N VAL A 127 -1.51 -6.65 2.73
CA VAL A 127 -2.40 -5.62 2.16
C VAL A 127 -3.01 -4.76 3.27
N ALA A 128 -3.53 -5.37 4.32
CA ALA A 128 -4.15 -4.66 5.43
C ALA A 128 -3.15 -3.74 6.15
N LYS A 129 -1.92 -4.21 6.36
CA LYS A 129 -0.84 -3.45 6.98
C LYS A 129 -0.50 -2.19 6.17
N SER A 130 -0.21 -2.37 4.87
CA SER A 130 0.15 -1.24 3.99
C SER A 130 -0.95 -0.17 3.95
N ASN A 131 -2.22 -0.59 3.88
CA ASN A 131 -3.36 0.32 3.90
C ASN A 131 -3.50 1.05 5.24
N SER A 132 -3.30 0.35 6.36
CA SER A 132 -3.38 0.95 7.70
C SER A 132 -2.29 1.99 7.92
N GLU A 133 -1.04 1.67 7.57
CA GLU A 133 0.10 2.58 7.75
C GLU A 133 -0.06 3.84 6.89
N ALA A 134 -0.53 3.71 5.64
CA ALA A 134 -0.83 4.86 4.79
C ALA A 134 -1.97 5.72 5.36
N ALA A 135 -3.04 5.10 5.89
CA ALA A 135 -4.15 5.82 6.51
C ALA A 135 -3.75 6.55 7.80
N ASP A 136 -2.84 5.99 8.58
CA ASP A 136 -2.31 6.59 9.80
C ASP A 136 -1.50 7.86 9.49
N VAL A 137 -0.64 7.82 8.47
CA VAL A 137 0.12 8.99 8.00
C VAL A 137 -0.83 10.14 7.62
N LEU A 138 -1.85 9.84 6.81
CA LEU A 138 -2.82 10.86 6.38
C LEU A 138 -3.66 11.38 7.56
N SER A 139 -4.11 10.49 8.45
CA SER A 139 -4.91 10.85 9.62
C SER A 139 -4.14 11.77 10.57
N ASN A 140 -2.84 11.51 10.78
CA ASN A 140 -1.99 12.36 11.59
C ASN A 140 -1.81 13.74 10.94
N ARG A 141 -1.60 13.81 9.62
CA ARG A 141 -1.51 15.10 8.92
C ARG A 141 -2.80 15.91 9.02
N VAL A 142 -3.97 15.28 8.96
CA VAL A 142 -5.27 15.96 9.16
C VAL A 142 -5.37 16.54 10.58
N LYS A 143 -4.98 15.79 11.61
CA LYS A 143 -4.96 16.29 12.99
C LYS A 143 -4.03 17.50 13.14
N GLU A 144 -2.83 17.43 12.58
CA GLU A 144 -1.89 18.56 12.56
C GLU A 144 -2.45 19.78 11.82
N SER A 145 -3.15 19.56 10.70
CA SER A 145 -3.78 20.65 9.93
C SER A 145 -4.83 21.40 10.74
N ILE A 146 -5.62 20.67 11.56
CA ILE A 146 -6.62 21.27 12.44
C ILE A 146 -5.94 22.16 13.49
N GLU A 147 -4.83 21.71 14.07
CA GLU A 147 -4.07 22.51 15.05
C GLU A 147 -3.40 23.73 14.40
N GLU A 148 -2.89 23.60 13.18
CA GLU A 148 -2.34 24.72 12.39
C GLU A 148 -3.40 25.80 12.12
N VAL A 149 -4.64 25.39 11.77
CA VAL A 149 -5.77 26.31 11.57
C VAL A 149 -6.15 27.01 12.88
N LYS A 150 -6.26 26.27 13.99
CA LYS A 150 -6.54 26.87 15.31
C LYS A 150 -5.49 27.91 15.70
N ALA A 151 -4.21 27.59 15.50
CA ALA A 151 -3.10 28.49 15.78
C ALA A 151 -3.15 29.75 14.89
N ALA A 152 -3.49 29.59 13.61
CA ALA A 152 -3.65 30.72 12.69
C ALA A 152 -4.79 31.66 13.12
N ILE A 153 -5.93 31.11 13.53
CA ILE A 153 -7.08 31.90 14.03
C ILE A 153 -6.70 32.66 15.31
N ALA A 154 -6.06 31.99 16.27
CA ALA A 154 -5.62 32.63 17.52
C ALA A 154 -4.62 33.78 17.25
N LYS A 155 -3.68 33.57 16.32
CA LYS A 155 -2.71 34.60 15.91
C LYS A 155 -3.36 35.78 15.21
N ALA A 156 -4.44 35.56 14.45
CA ALA A 156 -5.21 36.61 13.80
C ALA A 156 -6.02 37.45 14.82
N GLN A 157 -6.57 36.81 15.85
CA GLN A 157 -7.32 37.49 16.92
C GLN A 157 -6.42 38.38 17.81
N LEU A 158 -5.14 38.04 17.98
CA LEU A 158 -4.18 38.83 18.76
C LEU A 158 -3.65 40.08 18.02
N LYS A 159 -3.93 40.23 16.72
CA LYS A 159 -3.50 41.39 15.90
C LYS A 159 -4.57 42.48 15.77
N HIS A 160 -5.73 42.30 16.40
CA HIS A 160 -6.81 43.28 16.53
C HIS A 160 -6.95 43.71 17.99
#